data_AF-A0A353RCY1-F1
#
_entry.id   AF-A0A353RCY1-F1
#
_cell.length_a   1.000
_cell.length_b   1.000
_cell.length_c   1.000
_cell.angle_alpha   90.00
_cell.angle_beta   90.00
_cell.angle_gamma   90.00
#
_symmetry.space_group_name_H-M   'P 1'
#
loop_
_entity.id
_entity.type
_entity.pdbx_description
1 polymer ?
#
loop_
_entity_poly.entity_id
_entity_poly.type
_entity_poly.pdbx_seq_one_letter_code
_entity_poly.pdbx_strand_id
1 'polypeptide(L)'
;CSEADGLYKAGVWVRDSTAGIGTLTYYDPSTSCFAGLGHGICDSDTGKLMPLLSGNIVSVTINGITQGRKGAPGELRGYFSDDAAIGTLLANVPSGVYGRLARSPQGPALKAAMKQEVKPGPVKILTTIHGSSPQYFNAEIERIDYRDSAQSKNMVLRITDEKLLSQTGGIVQGMSGSPIVQNGKLVGAVTHVFVNDPTCGYGIFAENMLEESRAAGALLKQKVS
;
A
#
# COMPACT_ATOMS: atom_id res chain seq x y z
N CYS A 1 -23.14 19.60 47.57
CA CYS A 1 -22.49 18.34 47.97
C CYS A 1 -23.54 17.25 48.06
N SER A 2 -23.47 16.27 47.15
CA SER A 2 -24.06 14.95 47.35
C SER A 2 -23.26 13.98 46.48
N GLU A 3 -22.25 13.38 47.10
CA GLU A 3 -21.58 12.18 46.61
C GLU A 3 -22.57 11.02 46.70
N ALA A 4 -23.06 10.56 45.55
CA ALA A 4 -23.69 9.25 45.39
C ALA A 4 -23.85 8.98 43.89
N ASP A 5 -22.79 8.49 43.27
CA ASP A 5 -22.83 7.48 42.21
C ASP A 5 -21.38 7.21 41.77
N GLY A 6 -20.70 6.34 42.53
CA GLY A 6 -19.36 5.81 42.22
C GLY A 6 -19.36 4.85 41.02
N LEU A 7 -20.19 5.11 40.02
CA LEU A 7 -20.28 4.35 38.78
C LEU A 7 -19.19 4.82 37.81
N TYR A 8 -18.05 4.15 37.88
CA TYR A 8 -17.07 4.20 36.79
C TYR A 8 -17.72 3.65 35.51
N LYS A 9 -18.12 4.55 34.61
CA LYS A 9 -18.61 4.17 33.28
C LYS A 9 -17.40 3.80 32.42
N ALA A 10 -17.08 2.52 32.35
CA ALA A 10 -16.19 1.98 31.32
C ALA A 10 -16.97 1.89 30.00
N GLY A 11 -16.79 2.86 29.11
CA GLY A 11 -17.25 2.75 27.73
C GLY A 11 -16.34 1.80 26.97
N VAL A 12 -16.85 0.64 26.57
CA VAL A 12 -16.14 -0.25 25.63
C VAL A 12 -16.57 0.15 24.22
N TRP A 13 -15.65 0.71 23.45
CA TRP A 13 -15.86 0.99 22.03
C TRP A 13 -15.33 -0.20 21.23
N VAL A 14 -16.23 -0.93 20.57
CA VAL A 14 -15.86 -2.04 19.68
C VAL A 14 -16.09 -1.58 18.24
N ARG A 15 -15.03 -1.60 17.42
CA ARG A 15 -15.10 -1.30 15.98
C ARG A 15 -15.05 -2.64 15.25
N ASP A 16 -16.16 -3.03 14.64
CA ASP A 16 -16.38 -4.41 14.18
C ASP A 16 -15.60 -4.78 12.90
N SER A 17 -15.25 -3.82 12.04
CA SER A 17 -14.41 -4.05 10.86
C SER A 17 -13.99 -2.73 10.19
N THR A 18 -12.94 -2.79 9.36
CA THR A 18 -12.52 -1.70 8.48
C THR A 18 -12.23 -2.27 7.09
N ALA A 19 -12.68 -1.57 6.05
CA ALA A 19 -12.39 -1.91 4.66
C ALA A 19 -11.73 -0.72 3.97
N GLY A 20 -10.82 -1.00 3.03
CA GLY A 20 -10.12 0.01 2.27
C GLY A 20 -9.65 -0.55 0.94
N ILE A 21 -9.46 0.35 -0.02
CA ILE A 21 -8.88 0.01 -1.32
C ILE A 21 -7.38 0.25 -1.22
N GLY A 22 -6.60 -0.75 -1.64
CA GLY A 22 -5.15 -0.71 -1.66
C GLY A 22 -4.61 -1.51 -2.82
N THR A 23 -3.39 -1.18 -3.25
CA THR A 23 -2.75 -1.89 -4.35
C THR A 23 -1.82 -2.98 -3.82
N LEU A 24 -1.92 -4.17 -4.40
CA LEU A 24 -0.94 -5.25 -4.21
C LEU A 24 0.34 -4.88 -4.95
N THR A 25 1.46 -4.81 -4.23
CA THR A 25 2.75 -4.43 -4.78
C THR A 25 3.44 -5.60 -5.46
N TYR A 26 3.62 -6.70 -4.75
CA TYR A 26 4.25 -7.89 -5.33
C TYR A 26 3.68 -9.15 -4.70
N TYR A 27 3.90 -10.24 -5.42
CA TYR A 27 3.65 -11.59 -4.97
C TYR A 27 4.91 -12.43 -5.20
N ASP A 28 5.34 -13.16 -4.19
CA ASP A 28 6.44 -14.11 -4.26
C ASP A 28 5.89 -15.53 -4.51
N PRO A 29 6.11 -16.11 -5.71
CA PRO A 29 5.59 -17.43 -6.05
C PRO A 29 6.20 -18.56 -5.21
N SER A 30 7.38 -18.37 -4.62
CA SER A 30 8.04 -19.41 -3.84
C SER A 30 7.42 -19.60 -2.45
N THR A 31 6.82 -18.54 -1.89
CA THR A 31 6.23 -18.53 -0.54
C THR A 31 4.71 -18.36 -0.55
N SER A 32 4.15 -17.98 -1.69
CA SER A 32 2.78 -17.50 -1.87
C SER A 32 2.45 -16.24 -1.08
N CYS A 33 3.47 -15.53 -0.60
CA CYS A 33 3.30 -14.30 0.15
C CYS A 33 3.12 -13.11 -0.79
N PHE A 34 2.29 -12.17 -0.39
CA PHE A 34 2.18 -10.88 -1.05
C PHE A 34 2.52 -9.74 -0.09
N ALA A 35 2.86 -8.59 -0.67
CA ALA A 35 2.91 -7.32 0.03
C ALA A 35 2.06 -6.28 -0.70
N GLY A 36 1.47 -5.36 0.05
CA GLY A 36 0.69 -4.25 -0.48
C GLY A 36 0.87 -2.98 0.34
N LEU A 37 0.33 -1.87 -0.20
CA LEU A 37 0.37 -0.49 0.34
C LEU A 37 1.77 0.17 0.45
N GLY A 38 2.77 -0.54 0.95
CA GLY A 38 4.07 0.04 1.30
C GLY A 38 4.04 0.95 2.55
N HIS A 39 2.91 0.95 3.27
CA HIS A 39 2.76 1.54 4.59
C HIS A 39 1.73 0.75 5.42
N GLY A 40 1.75 0.95 6.73
CA GLY A 40 0.76 0.35 7.62
C GLY A 40 -0.62 0.99 7.53
N ILE A 41 -1.67 0.20 7.76
CA ILE A 41 -3.04 0.69 7.96
C ILE A 41 -3.12 1.25 9.38
N CYS A 42 -3.42 2.54 9.48
CA CYS A 42 -3.62 3.22 10.76
C CYS A 42 -5.10 3.46 11.04
N ASP A 43 -5.46 3.47 12.32
CA ASP A 43 -6.77 3.91 12.77
C ASP A 43 -6.93 5.42 12.52
N SER A 44 -8.08 5.82 11.96
CA SER A 44 -8.32 7.21 11.52
C SER A 44 -8.34 8.22 12.67
N ASP A 45 -8.67 7.75 13.87
CA ASP A 45 -8.96 8.63 15.01
C ASP A 45 -7.69 8.81 15.85
N THR A 46 -6.87 7.76 15.95
CA THR A 46 -5.64 7.75 16.74
C THR A 46 -4.36 7.93 15.92
N GLY A 47 -4.42 7.68 14.60
CA GLY A 47 -3.24 7.65 13.73
C GLY A 47 -2.26 6.51 14.02
N LYS A 48 -2.59 5.62 14.96
CA LYS A 48 -1.76 4.49 15.35
C LYS A 48 -2.01 3.31 14.42
N LEU A 49 -0.98 2.49 14.25
CA LEU A 49 -1.06 1.25 13.48
C LEU A 49 -2.18 0.36 14.05
N MET A 50 -3.11 -0.04 13.18
CA MET A 50 -4.26 -0.84 13.57
C MET A 50 -3.80 -2.27 13.89
N PRO A 51 -4.10 -2.81 15.09
CA PRO A 51 -3.77 -4.19 15.41
C PRO A 51 -4.54 -5.14 14.51
N LEU A 52 -3.82 -6.06 13.86
CA LEU A 52 -4.41 -7.05 12.97
C LEU A 52 -4.68 -8.35 13.75
N LEU A 53 -5.96 -8.67 13.98
CA LEU A 53 -6.39 -9.97 14.51
C LEU A 53 -6.60 -10.98 13.37
N SER A 54 -7.43 -10.60 12.40
CA SER A 54 -7.68 -11.35 11.17
C SER A 54 -8.02 -10.37 10.04
N GLY A 55 -7.85 -10.80 8.79
CA GLY A 55 -8.21 -9.99 7.63
C GLY A 55 -8.16 -10.80 6.34
N ASN A 56 -9.00 -10.42 5.38
CA ASN A 56 -9.06 -11.03 4.06
C ASN A 56 -8.74 -9.99 2.99
N ILE A 57 -8.12 -10.45 1.90
CA ILE A 57 -7.99 -9.66 0.68
C ILE A 57 -9.05 -10.14 -0.31
N VAL A 58 -9.73 -9.18 -0.94
CA VAL A 58 -10.81 -9.39 -1.92
C VAL A 58 -10.51 -8.60 -3.18
N SER A 59 -11.03 -9.06 -4.31
CA SER A 59 -10.88 -8.39 -5.60
C SER A 59 -11.71 -7.11 -5.65
N VAL A 60 -11.17 -6.06 -6.25
CA VAL A 60 -11.86 -4.77 -6.44
C VAL A 60 -11.95 -4.43 -7.93
N THR A 61 -13.08 -3.86 -8.35
CA THR A 61 -13.23 -3.20 -9.65
C THR A 61 -13.37 -1.71 -9.45
N ILE A 62 -12.47 -0.95 -10.07
CA ILE A 62 -12.47 0.51 -10.04
C ILE A 62 -13.49 1.03 -11.05
N ASN A 63 -14.50 1.76 -10.57
CA ASN A 63 -15.58 2.32 -11.38
C ASN A 63 -15.59 3.84 -11.40
N GLY A 64 -14.76 4.50 -10.57
CA GLY A 64 -14.68 5.94 -10.54
C GLY A 64 -13.42 6.43 -9.84
N ILE A 65 -13.18 7.74 -9.97
CA ILE A 65 -12.04 8.41 -9.34
C ILE A 65 -12.52 9.78 -8.89
N THR A 66 -12.25 10.12 -7.63
CA THR A 66 -12.27 11.51 -7.18
C THR A 66 -10.89 12.08 -7.42
N GLN A 67 -10.80 13.12 -8.25
CA GLN A 67 -9.51 13.74 -8.57
C GLN A 67 -8.86 14.39 -7.35
N GLY A 68 -7.56 14.17 -7.18
CA GLY A 68 -6.73 14.87 -6.23
C GLY A 68 -6.50 16.31 -6.65
N ARG A 69 -6.54 17.21 -5.67
CA ARG A 69 -6.28 18.64 -5.85
C ARG A 69 -5.36 19.12 -4.74
N LYS A 70 -4.72 20.26 -4.95
CA LYS A 70 -3.93 20.90 -3.89
C LYS A 70 -4.78 21.11 -2.64
N GLY A 71 -4.33 20.54 -1.52
CA GLY A 71 -5.02 20.58 -0.23
C GLY A 71 -6.09 19.50 -0.02
N ALA A 72 -6.45 18.72 -1.05
CA ALA A 72 -7.49 17.70 -0.98
C ALA A 72 -7.06 16.42 -1.73
N PRO A 73 -6.68 15.34 -1.01
CA PRO A 73 -6.31 14.10 -1.66
C PRO A 73 -7.51 13.51 -2.42
N GLY A 74 -7.24 12.96 -3.59
CA GLY A 74 -8.24 12.21 -4.35
C GLY A 74 -8.35 10.77 -3.85
N GLU A 75 -9.25 10.00 -4.44
CA GLU A 75 -9.51 8.60 -4.09
C GLU A 75 -9.93 7.79 -5.32
N LEU A 76 -9.47 6.53 -5.39
CA LEU A 76 -10.06 5.54 -6.26
C LEU A 76 -11.39 5.06 -5.66
N ARG A 77 -12.42 4.99 -6.48
CA ARG A 77 -13.72 4.44 -6.12
C ARG A 77 -13.94 3.12 -6.85
N GLY A 78 -14.35 2.13 -6.09
CA GLY A 78 -14.60 0.80 -6.61
C GLY A 78 -15.55 0.03 -5.72
N TYR A 79 -15.92 -1.14 -6.20
CA TYR A 79 -16.71 -2.11 -5.46
C TYR A 79 -15.96 -3.44 -5.42
N PHE A 80 -16.21 -4.22 -4.38
CA PHE A 80 -15.67 -5.57 -4.29
C PHE A 80 -16.37 -6.44 -5.33
N SER A 81 -15.58 -7.03 -6.23
CA SER A 81 -16.09 -7.74 -7.41
C SER A 81 -16.62 -9.13 -7.07
N ASP A 82 -16.18 -9.68 -5.94
CA ASP A 82 -16.45 -11.03 -5.48
C ASP A 82 -16.45 -11.02 -3.95
N ASP A 83 -17.39 -11.74 -3.33
CA ASP A 83 -17.43 -11.95 -1.89
C ASP A 83 -16.37 -12.98 -1.45
N ALA A 84 -15.82 -13.75 -2.40
CA ALA A 84 -14.77 -14.71 -2.12
C ALA A 84 -13.43 -14.02 -1.85
N ALA A 85 -12.88 -14.30 -0.67
CA ALA A 85 -11.51 -13.92 -0.33
C ALA A 85 -10.51 -14.59 -1.30
N ILE A 86 -9.61 -13.79 -1.88
CA ILE A 86 -8.51 -14.27 -2.73
C ILE A 86 -7.25 -14.59 -1.92
N GLY A 87 -7.28 -14.35 -0.62
CA GLY A 87 -6.19 -14.57 0.31
C GLY A 87 -6.48 -14.01 1.70
N THR A 88 -5.49 -14.12 2.57
CA THR A 88 -5.56 -13.67 3.97
C THR A 88 -4.45 -12.69 4.30
N LEU A 89 -4.76 -11.70 5.13
CA LEU A 89 -3.77 -10.79 5.72
C LEU A 89 -3.14 -11.48 6.94
N LEU A 90 -1.83 -11.28 7.09
CA LEU A 90 -1.03 -11.91 8.13
C LEU A 90 -0.28 -10.90 8.99
N ALA A 91 0.09 -9.74 8.43
CA ALA A 91 0.75 -8.68 9.16
C ALA A 91 0.33 -7.30 8.64
N ASN A 92 0.14 -6.37 9.57
CA ASN A 92 0.05 -4.94 9.32
C ASN A 92 1.22 -4.30 10.09
N VAL A 93 2.19 -3.73 9.39
CA VAL A 93 3.40 -3.13 9.94
C VAL A 93 3.66 -1.76 9.30
N PRO A 94 4.50 -0.88 9.86
CA PRO A 94 4.68 0.48 9.33
C PRO A 94 5.11 0.55 7.85
N SER A 95 5.78 -0.50 7.36
CA SER A 95 6.32 -0.65 6.00
C SER A 95 5.36 -1.31 5.01
N GLY A 96 4.19 -1.80 5.44
CA GLY A 96 3.23 -2.43 4.54
C GLY A 96 2.26 -3.40 5.20
N VAL A 97 1.40 -3.96 4.35
CA VAL A 97 0.51 -5.05 4.68
C VAL A 97 0.94 -6.31 3.94
N TYR A 98 1.02 -7.41 4.67
CA TYR A 98 1.55 -8.67 4.16
C TYR A 98 0.56 -9.80 4.41
N GLY A 99 0.55 -10.76 3.51
CA GLY A 99 -0.41 -11.87 3.56
C GLY A 99 -0.05 -13.00 2.63
N ARG A 100 -0.98 -13.95 2.45
CA ARG A 100 -0.87 -15.02 1.46
C ARG A 100 -2.05 -15.01 0.52
N LEU A 101 -1.79 -15.23 -0.76
CA LEU A 101 -2.84 -15.45 -1.75
C LEU A 101 -3.15 -16.94 -1.88
N ALA A 102 -4.42 -17.25 -2.09
CA ALA A 102 -4.89 -18.60 -2.37
C ALA A 102 -4.48 -19.07 -3.77
N ARG A 103 -4.30 -18.13 -4.71
CA ARG A 103 -3.90 -18.40 -6.10
C ARG A 103 -2.82 -17.41 -6.53
N SER A 104 -1.88 -17.88 -7.35
CA SER A 104 -0.86 -17.02 -7.94
C SER A 104 -1.52 -16.02 -8.91
N PRO A 105 -1.21 -14.72 -8.81
CA PRO A 105 -1.55 -13.77 -9.86
C PRO A 105 -0.83 -14.13 -11.16
N GLN A 106 -1.44 -13.76 -12.29
CA GLN A 106 -0.85 -13.91 -13.62
C GLN A 106 -0.01 -12.69 -13.97
N GLY A 107 1.10 -12.90 -14.69
CA GLY A 107 1.94 -11.83 -15.19
C GLY A 107 3.42 -12.23 -15.23
N PRO A 108 4.26 -11.40 -15.88
CA PRO A 108 5.69 -11.62 -15.90
C PRO A 108 6.30 -11.36 -14.51
N ALA A 109 7.21 -12.24 -14.09
CA ALA A 109 7.99 -12.04 -12.88
C ALA A 109 9.10 -11.01 -13.13
N LEU A 110 9.22 -10.04 -12.22
CA LEU A 110 10.32 -9.07 -12.21
C LEU A 110 11.27 -9.39 -11.06
N LYS A 111 12.57 -9.14 -11.27
CA LYS A 111 13.53 -9.17 -10.16
C LYS A 111 13.33 -7.93 -9.30
N ALA A 112 13.42 -8.10 -7.98
CA ALA A 112 13.54 -6.96 -7.07
C ALA A 112 14.95 -6.36 -7.18
N ALA A 113 15.04 -5.04 -7.17
CA ALA A 113 16.28 -4.31 -7.12
C ALA A 113 16.71 -4.08 -5.66
N MET A 114 18.02 -4.07 -5.43
CA MET A 114 18.58 -3.59 -4.16
C MET A 114 18.62 -2.05 -4.16
N LYS A 115 18.65 -1.43 -2.98
CA LYS A 115 18.62 0.03 -2.83
C LYS A 115 19.76 0.71 -3.58
N GLN A 116 20.96 0.10 -3.68
CA GLN A 116 22.07 0.69 -4.43
C GLN A 116 21.84 0.72 -5.95
N GLU A 117 20.90 -0.07 -6.46
CA GLU A 117 20.57 -0.12 -7.89
C GLU A 117 19.53 0.94 -8.28
N VAL A 118 18.82 1.51 -7.29
CA VAL A 118 17.79 2.53 -7.52
C VAL A 118 18.45 3.90 -7.69
N LYS A 119 18.06 4.62 -8.76
CA LYS A 119 18.62 5.92 -9.10
C LYS A 119 17.52 6.95 -9.36
N PRO A 120 17.77 8.25 -9.10
CA PRO A 120 16.90 9.31 -9.60
C PRO A 120 16.75 9.23 -11.12
N GLY A 121 15.58 9.61 -11.62
CA GLY A 121 15.24 9.60 -13.04
C GLY A 121 14.00 8.77 -13.39
N PRO A 122 13.78 8.50 -14.69
CA PRO A 122 12.53 7.94 -15.18
C PRO A 122 12.22 6.55 -14.63
N VAL A 123 10.95 6.33 -14.29
CA VAL A 123 10.40 5.05 -13.84
C VAL A 123 9.00 4.86 -14.42
N LYS A 124 8.47 3.65 -14.27
CA LYS A 124 7.04 3.37 -14.50
C LYS A 124 6.39 2.93 -13.21
N ILE A 125 5.16 3.37 -12.97
CA ILE A 125 4.30 2.80 -11.95
C ILE A 125 3.25 1.90 -12.59
N LEU A 126 2.91 0.80 -11.93
CA LEU A 126 1.85 -0.11 -12.36
C LEU A 126 0.63 0.11 -11.45
N THR A 127 -0.49 0.59 -11.99
CA THR A 127 -1.68 0.85 -11.16
C THR A 127 -2.97 0.67 -11.94
N THR A 128 -4.08 0.47 -11.23
CA THR A 128 -5.42 0.31 -11.82
C THR A 128 -6.25 1.55 -11.51
N ILE A 129 -6.57 2.32 -12.54
CA ILE A 129 -7.43 3.52 -12.41
C ILE A 129 -8.84 3.31 -12.95
N HIS A 130 -9.09 2.22 -13.67
CA HIS A 130 -10.40 1.85 -14.18
C HIS A 130 -10.47 0.35 -14.44
N GLY A 131 -11.61 -0.27 -14.15
CA GLY A 131 -11.81 -1.70 -14.25
C GLY A 131 -10.98 -2.48 -13.23
N SER A 132 -10.44 -3.63 -13.64
CA SER A 132 -9.64 -4.52 -12.79
C SER A 132 -8.21 -4.74 -13.32
N SER A 133 -7.87 -4.21 -14.50
CA SER A 133 -6.59 -4.46 -15.14
C SER A 133 -5.60 -3.32 -14.88
N PRO A 134 -4.40 -3.63 -14.35
CA PRO A 134 -3.39 -2.62 -14.10
C PRO A 134 -2.74 -2.14 -15.40
N GLN A 135 -2.32 -0.88 -15.42
CA GLN A 135 -1.64 -0.23 -16.54
C GLN A 135 -0.36 0.45 -16.06
N TYR A 136 0.63 0.53 -16.96
CA TYR A 136 1.86 1.26 -16.70
C TYR A 136 1.66 2.76 -16.99
N PHE A 137 2.12 3.59 -16.07
CA PHE A 137 2.14 5.05 -16.21
C PHE A 137 3.55 5.58 -15.94
N ASN A 138 3.94 6.62 -16.65
CA ASN A 138 5.24 7.27 -16.48
C ASN A 138 5.30 8.10 -15.18
N ALA A 139 6.45 8.00 -14.52
CA ALA A 139 6.79 8.79 -13.35
C ALA A 139 8.31 9.01 -13.30
N GLU A 140 8.76 9.77 -12.32
CA GLU A 140 10.18 10.08 -12.10
C GLU A 140 10.51 10.03 -10.61
N ILE A 141 11.63 9.39 -10.27
CA ILE A 141 12.21 9.49 -8.94
C ILE A 141 13.04 10.78 -8.90
N GLU A 142 12.57 11.79 -8.18
CA GLU A 142 13.28 13.07 -8.05
C GLU A 142 14.41 12.99 -7.02
N ARG A 143 14.17 12.24 -5.93
CA ARG A 143 15.11 12.14 -4.81
C ARG A 143 15.02 10.78 -4.16
N ILE A 144 16.17 10.33 -3.64
CA ILE A 144 16.28 9.12 -2.83
C ILE A 144 16.87 9.46 -1.46
N ASP A 145 16.32 8.82 -0.43
CA ASP A 145 16.79 8.81 0.95
C ASP A 145 17.14 7.37 1.35
N TYR A 146 18.43 7.11 1.49
CA TYR A 146 18.97 5.79 1.82
C TYR A 146 19.01 5.51 3.32
N ARG A 147 18.56 6.43 4.17
CA ARG A 147 18.54 6.22 5.62
C ARG A 147 17.49 5.19 5.98
N ASP A 148 17.85 4.20 6.78
CA ASP A 148 16.92 3.15 7.23
C ASP A 148 15.80 3.72 8.15
N SER A 149 16.02 4.90 8.75
CA SER A 149 14.99 5.63 9.51
C SER A 149 13.85 6.19 8.66
N ALA A 150 13.99 6.21 7.32
CA ALA A 150 12.99 6.78 6.42
C ALA A 150 11.73 5.90 6.25
N GLN A 151 11.68 4.71 6.88
CA GLN A 151 10.54 3.77 6.89
C GLN A 151 9.90 3.60 5.50
N SER A 152 8.76 4.27 5.24
CA SER A 152 7.96 4.19 4.02
C SER A 152 8.15 5.37 3.05
N LYS A 153 9.19 6.19 3.26
CA LYS A 153 9.44 7.45 2.53
C LYS A 153 10.88 7.54 2.01
N ASN A 154 11.37 6.47 1.40
CA ASN A 154 12.72 6.40 0.81
C ASN A 154 12.86 7.17 -0.50
N MET A 155 11.77 7.38 -1.23
CA MET A 155 11.81 8.02 -2.55
C MET A 155 10.83 9.18 -2.60
N VAL A 156 11.20 10.26 -3.29
CA VAL A 156 10.25 11.27 -3.77
C VAL A 156 9.95 10.96 -5.22
N LEU A 157 8.68 10.74 -5.51
CA LEU A 157 8.18 10.38 -6.83
C LEU A 157 7.34 11.53 -7.39
N ARG A 158 7.49 11.84 -8.68
CA ARG A 158 6.59 12.70 -9.45
C ARG A 158 5.92 11.92 -10.57
N ILE A 159 4.61 12.04 -10.71
CA ILE A 159 3.87 11.52 -11.86
C ILE A 159 4.10 12.44 -13.06
N THR A 160 4.51 11.86 -14.18
CA THR A 160 4.75 12.58 -15.44
C THR A 160 3.80 12.15 -16.57
N ASP A 161 3.00 11.12 -16.32
CA ASP A 161 2.03 10.60 -17.29
C ASP A 161 0.80 11.50 -17.44
N GLU A 162 0.62 12.09 -18.62
CA GLU A 162 -0.49 13.01 -18.92
C GLU A 162 -1.87 12.35 -18.78
N LYS A 163 -1.99 11.07 -19.14
CA LYS A 163 -3.26 10.35 -19.02
C LYS A 163 -3.61 10.12 -17.56
N LEU A 164 -2.63 9.73 -16.73
CA LEU A 164 -2.87 9.58 -15.30
C LEU A 164 -3.26 10.93 -14.69
N LEU A 165 -2.46 11.98 -14.95
CA LEU A 165 -2.66 13.32 -14.40
C LEU A 165 -4.04 13.89 -14.77
N SER A 166 -4.45 13.77 -16.03
CA SER A 166 -5.75 14.27 -16.49
C SER A 166 -6.94 13.55 -15.86
N GLN A 167 -6.80 12.27 -15.54
CA GLN A 167 -7.88 11.47 -14.96
C GLN A 167 -7.94 11.57 -13.44
N THR A 168 -6.79 11.65 -12.76
CA THR A 168 -6.71 11.50 -11.29
C THR A 168 -6.21 12.75 -10.58
N GLY A 169 -5.59 13.70 -11.28
CA GLY A 169 -4.88 14.83 -10.67
C GLY A 169 -3.52 14.45 -10.07
N GLY A 170 -3.06 13.21 -10.22
CA GLY A 170 -1.81 12.69 -9.66
C GLY A 170 -2.00 11.41 -8.84
N ILE A 171 -1.27 11.29 -7.74
CA ILE A 171 -1.37 10.18 -6.80
C ILE A 171 -2.63 10.37 -5.95
N VAL A 172 -3.48 9.36 -5.89
CA VAL A 172 -4.72 9.36 -5.11
C VAL A 172 -4.76 8.19 -4.14
N GLN A 173 -5.62 8.27 -3.12
CA GLN A 173 -5.84 7.16 -2.20
C GLN A 173 -6.31 5.91 -2.97
N GLY A 174 -5.82 4.74 -2.56
CA GLY A 174 -5.98 3.48 -3.28
C GLY A 174 -4.81 3.12 -4.18
N MET A 175 -4.03 4.10 -4.66
CA MET A 175 -2.79 3.84 -5.42
C MET A 175 -1.62 3.41 -4.52
N SER A 176 -1.71 3.61 -3.21
CA SER A 176 -0.71 3.13 -2.26
C SER A 176 -0.48 1.64 -2.48
N GLY A 177 0.78 1.26 -2.65
CA GLY A 177 1.23 -0.07 -3.04
C GLY A 177 1.49 -0.24 -4.53
N SER A 178 1.23 0.75 -5.38
CA SER A 178 1.48 0.66 -6.82
C SER A 178 2.97 0.36 -7.09
N PRO A 179 3.31 -0.74 -7.78
CA PRO A 179 4.69 -1.11 -8.05
C PRO A 179 5.43 -0.04 -8.85
N ILE A 180 6.63 0.30 -8.40
CA ILE A 180 7.56 1.19 -9.11
C ILE A 180 8.59 0.31 -9.80
N VAL A 181 8.73 0.49 -11.11
CA VAL A 181 9.62 -0.29 -11.98
C VAL A 181 10.65 0.63 -12.63
N GLN A 182 11.92 0.30 -12.48
CA GLN A 182 13.04 0.97 -13.14
C GLN A 182 13.97 -0.09 -13.73
N ASN A 183 14.44 0.12 -14.97
CA ASN A 183 15.38 -0.80 -15.65
C ASN A 183 14.93 -2.27 -15.65
N GLY A 184 13.61 -2.53 -15.78
CA GLY A 184 13.05 -3.88 -15.78
C GLY A 184 13.05 -4.59 -14.42
N LYS A 185 13.30 -3.86 -13.33
CA LYS A 185 13.27 -4.38 -11.95
C LYS A 185 12.22 -3.67 -11.11
N LEU A 186 11.64 -4.39 -10.15
CA LEU A 186 10.82 -3.80 -9.09
C LEU A 186 11.74 -3.07 -8.13
N VAL A 187 11.64 -1.73 -8.08
CA VAL A 187 12.47 -0.90 -7.19
C VAL A 187 11.74 -0.49 -5.91
N GLY A 188 10.41 -0.54 -5.92
CA GLY A 188 9.63 -0.16 -4.74
C GLY A 188 8.14 -0.06 -4.97
N ALA A 189 7.47 0.65 -4.08
CA ALA A 189 6.04 0.91 -4.13
C ALA A 189 5.72 2.38 -3.81
N VAL A 190 4.68 2.92 -4.43
CA VAL A 190 4.10 4.22 -4.05
C VAL A 190 3.47 4.11 -2.67
N THR A 191 3.64 5.09 -1.79
CA THR A 191 3.09 5.04 -0.42
C THR A 191 2.11 6.17 -0.13
N HIS A 192 2.59 7.41 -0.03
CA HIS A 192 1.79 8.56 0.38
C HIS A 192 1.86 9.68 -0.65
N VAL A 193 0.75 10.38 -0.88
CA VAL A 193 0.69 11.59 -1.71
C VAL A 193 1.11 12.83 -0.90
N PHE A 194 1.68 13.83 -1.55
CA PHE A 194 1.90 15.14 -0.93
C PHE A 194 0.58 15.94 -0.94
N VAL A 195 0.14 16.40 0.22
CA VAL A 195 -1.13 17.13 0.36
C VAL A 195 -1.15 18.41 -0.50
N ASN A 196 -0.01 19.09 -0.66
CA ASN A 196 0.10 20.35 -1.39
C ASN A 196 0.44 20.21 -2.89
N ASP A 197 0.81 19.01 -3.33
CA ASP A 197 1.12 18.70 -4.73
C ASP A 197 0.72 17.24 -5.01
N PRO A 198 -0.51 16.98 -5.49
CA PRO A 198 -0.97 15.61 -5.73
C PRO A 198 -0.16 14.90 -6.82
N THR A 199 0.59 15.61 -7.65
CA THR A 199 1.47 14.99 -8.65
C THR A 199 2.70 14.35 -8.03
N CYS A 200 2.99 14.67 -6.76
CA CYS A 200 4.12 14.14 -6.01
C CYS A 200 3.70 13.24 -4.86
N GLY A 201 4.59 12.34 -4.49
CA GLY A 201 4.42 11.47 -3.35
C GLY A 201 5.71 10.80 -2.92
N TYR A 202 5.56 9.88 -1.98
CA TYR A 202 6.62 9.07 -1.45
C TYR A 202 6.56 7.65 -2.01
N GLY A 203 7.72 6.99 -2.00
CA GLY A 203 7.82 5.55 -2.22
C GLY A 203 8.75 4.88 -1.21
N ILE A 204 8.54 3.57 -1.02
CA ILE A 204 9.37 2.68 -0.20
C ILE A 204 10.18 1.75 -1.10
N PHE A 205 11.39 1.37 -0.69
CA PHE A 205 12.18 0.38 -1.43
C PHE A 205 11.54 -1.02 -1.40
N ALA A 206 11.67 -1.74 -2.52
CA ALA A 206 11.27 -3.15 -2.59
C ALA A 206 12.11 -4.02 -1.63
N GLU A 207 13.39 -3.69 -1.46
CA GLU A 207 14.30 -4.32 -0.48
C GLU A 207 13.70 -4.30 0.93
N ASN A 208 13.32 -3.12 1.43
CA ASN A 208 12.72 -2.97 2.76
C ASN A 208 11.44 -3.81 2.90
N MET A 209 10.58 -3.80 1.87
CA MET A 209 9.35 -4.60 1.92
C MET A 209 9.64 -6.11 1.95
N LEU A 210 10.66 -6.57 1.22
CA LEU A 210 11.06 -7.98 1.18
C LEU A 210 11.66 -8.46 2.51
N GLU A 211 12.48 -7.63 3.16
CA GLU A 211 13.03 -7.93 4.49
C GLU A 211 11.90 -8.14 5.51
N GLU A 212 10.91 -7.26 5.50
CA GLU A 212 9.73 -7.34 6.35
C GLU A 212 8.88 -8.57 6.04
N SER A 213 8.67 -8.87 4.76
CA SER A 213 7.94 -10.08 4.36
C SER A 213 8.63 -11.37 4.82
N ARG A 214 9.97 -11.40 4.85
CA ARG A 214 10.73 -12.55 5.38
C ARG A 214 10.60 -12.65 6.90
N ALA A 215 10.67 -11.52 7.61
CA ALA A 215 10.48 -11.47 9.05
C ALA A 215 9.07 -11.92 9.45
N ALA A 216 8.03 -11.41 8.78
CA ALA A 216 6.65 -11.80 8.97
C ALA A 216 6.42 -13.30 8.69
N GLY A 217 7.02 -13.82 7.61
CA GLY A 217 6.98 -15.25 7.28
C GLY A 217 7.63 -16.15 8.34
N ALA A 218 8.71 -15.71 8.96
CA ALA A 218 9.40 -16.45 10.02
C ALA A 218 8.59 -16.49 11.33
N LEU A 219 7.96 -15.36 11.72
CA LEU A 219 7.12 -15.26 12.91
C LEU A 219 5.89 -16.18 12.85
N LEU A 220 5.36 -16.43 11.66
CA LEU A 220 4.22 -17.33 11.46
C LEU A 220 4.60 -18.80 11.62
N LYS A 221 5.81 -19.21 11.22
CA LYS A 221 6.29 -20.59 11.42
C LYS A 221 6.40 -20.96 12.90
N GLN A 222 6.73 -19.98 13.76
CA GLN A 222 6.84 -20.18 15.21
C GLN A 222 5.49 -20.24 15.94
N LYS A 223 4.41 -19.66 15.39
CA LYS A 223 3.06 -19.75 16.00
C LYS A 223 2.33 -21.07 15.67
N VAL A 224 2.84 -21.85 14.72
CA VAL A 224 2.26 -23.11 14.24
C VAL A 224 3.05 -24.34 14.73
N SER A 225 4.18 -24.12 15.42
CA SER A 225 4.95 -25.16 16.15
C SER A 225 4.67 -25.07 17.64
#